data_AF-A0AA39W9N2-F1
#
_entry.id   AF-A0AA39W9N2-F1
#
_cell.length_a   1.000
_cell.length_b   1.000
_cell.length_c   1.000
_cell.angle_alpha   90.00
_cell.angle_beta   90.00
_cell.angle_gamma   90.00
#
_symmetry.space_group_name_H-M   'P 1'
#
loop_
_entity.id
_entity.type
_entity.pdbx_description
1 polymer ?
#
loop_
_entity_poly.entity_id
_entity_poly.type
_entity_poly.pdbx_seq_one_letter_code
_entity_poly.pdbx_strand_id
1 'polypeptide(L)'
;MGDIGEHGFGISGRNSIPWDGGSLRDSLRTAFTSAKHLVSSNNTLDRLFTAKNITRIGGLNIIWTGNLANHLQVSTNNPLFPAAFLEETLRTLALLFPQNDPKTRHWIATVLPTDTAKSLDPMMLKCGSLRSQDRRFGAFHFWHDRLVILKQVFDDAKPQSLSQWWWDRRNSVQWYTFWVAALVFLFTIFFGVVQSIEGDL
;
A
#
# COMPACT_ATOMS: atom_id res chain seq x y z
N MET A 1 0.26 -5.33 28.26
CA MET A 1 -1.19 -5.52 28.17
C MET A 1 -1.47 -6.35 26.94
N GLY A 2 -2.07 -7.54 27.12
CA GLY A 2 -2.40 -8.45 26.04
C GLY A 2 -3.72 -8.05 25.40
N ASP A 3 -3.79 -8.10 24.07
CA ASP A 3 -5.02 -7.90 23.32
C ASP A 3 -5.42 -9.24 22.69
N ILE A 4 -6.65 -9.66 23.01
CA ILE A 4 -7.32 -10.85 22.46
C ILE A 4 -8.44 -10.32 21.57
N GLY A 5 -8.38 -10.64 20.28
CA GLY A 5 -9.43 -10.35 19.32
C GLY A 5 -9.01 -10.78 17.91
N GLU A 6 -9.74 -11.73 17.31
CA GLU A 6 -9.63 -12.03 15.89
C GLU A 6 -10.32 -10.93 15.08
N HIS A 7 -9.53 -10.13 14.38
CA HIS A 7 -10.07 -9.21 13.36
C HIS A 7 -10.06 -9.91 12.00
N GLY A 8 -11.24 -10.31 11.53
CA GLY A 8 -11.48 -11.17 10.37
C GLY A 8 -11.01 -10.70 8.99
N PHE A 9 -10.24 -9.63 8.87
CA PHE A 9 -9.63 -9.20 7.59
C PHE A 9 -8.22 -8.60 7.72
N GLY A 10 -7.57 -8.78 8.88
CA GLY A 10 -6.16 -8.41 9.03
C GLY A 10 -5.26 -9.52 8.50
N ILE A 11 -4.48 -9.26 7.45
CA ILE A 11 -3.30 -10.08 7.15
C ILE A 11 -2.25 -9.78 8.25
N SER A 12 -2.49 -10.26 9.46
CA SER A 12 -1.45 -10.34 10.48
C SER A 12 -0.61 -11.55 10.13
N GLY A 13 0.31 -11.39 9.19
CA GLY A 13 1.30 -12.40 8.81
C GLY A 13 2.32 -12.66 9.93
N ARG A 14 1.88 -12.82 11.18
CA ARG A 14 2.69 -13.34 12.28
C ARG A 14 2.85 -14.85 12.11
N ASN A 15 3.56 -15.23 11.06
CA ASN A 15 4.18 -16.54 11.02
C ASN A 15 5.36 -16.48 11.99
N SER A 16 5.22 -17.07 13.17
CA SER A 16 6.37 -17.31 14.03
C SER A 16 7.33 -18.22 13.26
N ILE A 17 8.56 -17.79 13.04
CA ILE A 17 9.57 -18.64 12.41
C ILE A 17 9.87 -19.77 13.42
N PRO A 18 9.56 -21.03 13.13
CA PRO A 18 9.85 -22.13 14.04
C PRO A 18 11.36 -22.22 14.21
N TRP A 19 11.82 -22.19 15.47
CA TRP A 19 13.23 -22.35 15.81
C TRP A 19 13.47 -23.78 16.24
N ASP A 20 13.87 -24.62 15.29
CA ASP A 20 14.04 -26.06 15.40
C ASP A 20 15.45 -26.49 15.83
N GLY A 21 16.38 -25.54 15.95
CA GLY A 21 17.73 -25.73 16.48
C GLY A 21 18.77 -24.84 15.78
N GLY A 22 19.95 -24.67 16.38
CA GLY A 22 21.05 -23.84 15.85
C GLY A 22 21.02 -22.37 16.31
N SER A 23 21.90 -21.53 15.76
CA SER A 23 21.92 -20.11 16.13
C SER A 23 20.71 -19.40 15.52
N LEU A 24 20.10 -18.47 16.27
CA LEU A 24 19.01 -17.61 15.78
C LEU A 24 19.36 -16.94 14.43
N ARG A 25 20.64 -16.62 14.23
CA ARG A 25 21.15 -16.03 12.98
C ARG A 25 20.99 -16.98 11.78
N ASP A 26 21.21 -18.27 11.96
CA ASP A 26 21.10 -19.26 10.88
C ASP A 26 19.64 -19.50 10.50
N SER A 27 18.75 -19.61 11.50
CA SER A 27 17.31 -19.73 11.26
C SER A 27 16.73 -18.48 10.56
N LEU A 28 17.14 -17.27 10.97
CA LEU A 28 16.75 -16.03 10.29
C LEU A 28 17.31 -15.98 8.86
N ARG A 29 18.57 -16.35 8.67
CA ARG A 29 19.20 -16.34 7.34
C ARG A 29 18.45 -17.29 6.39
N THR A 30 18.12 -18.51 6.82
CA THR A 30 17.35 -19.45 6.00
C THR A 30 15.96 -18.94 5.68
N ALA A 31 15.23 -18.42 6.67
CA ALA A 31 13.88 -17.88 6.49
C ALA A 31 13.83 -16.69 5.52
N PHE A 32 14.82 -15.79 5.57
CA PHE A 32 14.87 -14.60 4.71
C PHE A 32 15.51 -14.86 3.34
N THR A 33 16.24 -15.96 3.14
CA THR A 33 16.88 -16.28 1.84
C THR A 33 15.87 -16.85 0.81
N SER A 34 14.78 -17.47 1.28
CA SER A 34 13.78 -18.16 0.45
C SER A 34 12.65 -17.25 -0.12
N ALA A 35 12.95 -16.01 -0.52
CA ALA A 35 11.95 -14.96 -0.69
C ALA A 35 11.48 -14.65 -2.13
N LYS A 36 11.96 -15.39 -3.15
CA LYS A 36 11.49 -15.24 -4.54
C LYS A 36 10.79 -16.50 -5.01
N HIS A 37 9.46 -16.52 -4.95
CA HIS A 37 8.68 -17.61 -5.52
C HIS A 37 7.60 -17.12 -6.50
N LEU A 38 7.18 -15.85 -6.41
CA LEU A 38 6.09 -15.32 -7.22
C LEU A 38 6.60 -14.43 -8.36
N VAL A 39 6.17 -14.71 -9.59
CA VAL A 39 6.44 -13.84 -10.75
C VAL A 39 5.25 -12.89 -10.93
N SER A 40 5.50 -11.58 -10.79
CA SER A 40 4.50 -10.55 -11.12
C SER A 40 4.35 -10.40 -12.63
N SER A 41 3.11 -10.31 -13.12
CA SER A 41 2.79 -10.01 -14.53
C SER A 41 3.23 -8.61 -14.96
N ASN A 42 3.29 -7.67 -14.00
CA ASN A 42 3.82 -6.33 -14.21
C ASN A 42 5.19 -6.20 -13.55
N ASN A 43 6.21 -5.79 -14.31
CA ASN A 43 7.59 -5.72 -13.84
C ASN A 43 7.89 -4.47 -12.97
N THR A 44 6.95 -3.53 -12.88
CA THR A 44 7.11 -2.25 -12.19
C THR A 44 5.92 -1.89 -11.31
N LEU A 45 6.21 -1.35 -10.14
CA LEU A 45 5.24 -0.73 -9.25
C LEU A 45 4.96 0.71 -9.72
N ASP A 46 3.70 1.00 -10.03
CA ASP A 46 3.27 2.30 -10.53
C ASP A 46 3.38 3.39 -9.45
N ARG A 47 3.45 4.66 -9.85
CA ARG A 47 3.44 5.82 -8.96
C ARG A 47 2.18 5.96 -8.12
N LEU A 48 1.08 5.35 -8.54
CA LEU A 48 -0.13 5.29 -7.74
C LEU A 48 -0.04 4.24 -6.62
N PHE A 49 0.98 3.38 -6.59
CA PHE A 49 1.19 2.38 -5.55
C PHE A 49 1.81 3.02 -4.30
N THR A 50 1.00 3.78 -3.55
CA THR A 50 1.37 4.39 -2.27
C THR A 50 0.44 3.90 -1.17
N ALA A 51 0.89 3.92 0.09
CA ALA A 51 0.09 3.54 1.25
C ALA A 51 -1.26 4.27 1.29
N LYS A 52 -1.26 5.56 0.96
CA LYS A 52 -2.49 6.36 0.86
C LYS A 52 -3.47 5.82 -0.18
N ASN A 53 -2.99 5.48 -1.37
CA ASN A 53 -3.85 4.99 -2.44
C ASN A 53 -4.27 3.54 -2.19
N ILE A 54 -3.41 2.76 -1.54
CA ILE A 54 -3.73 1.41 -1.08
C ILE A 54 -4.93 1.43 -0.13
N THR A 55 -4.97 2.39 0.79
CA THR A 55 -6.14 2.54 1.67
C THR A 55 -7.35 3.14 0.95
N ARG A 56 -7.13 4.21 0.18
CA ARG A 56 -8.23 4.99 -0.41
C ARG A 56 -8.90 4.31 -1.60
N ILE A 57 -8.12 3.65 -2.45
CA ILE A 57 -8.58 3.01 -3.68
C ILE A 57 -8.66 1.49 -3.48
N GLY A 58 -7.66 0.90 -2.82
CA GLY A 58 -7.62 -0.54 -2.56
C GLY A 58 -8.54 -1.01 -1.43
N GLY A 59 -9.10 -0.11 -0.62
CA GLY A 59 -9.93 -0.47 0.54
C GLY A 59 -9.17 -1.21 1.65
N LEU A 60 -7.84 -1.26 1.58
CA LEU A 60 -7.00 -1.96 2.54
C LEU A 60 -6.76 -1.10 3.77
N ASN A 61 -6.85 -1.67 4.98
CA ASN A 61 -6.54 -0.92 6.20
C ASN A 61 -5.07 -1.13 6.60
N ILE A 62 -4.34 -0.04 6.83
CA ILE A 62 -2.95 -0.09 7.30
C ILE A 62 -2.95 -0.04 8.83
N ILE A 63 -2.45 -1.10 9.44
CA ILE A 63 -2.26 -1.17 10.90
C ILE A 63 -0.85 -0.65 11.21
N TRP A 64 -0.78 0.42 12.01
CA TRP A 64 0.47 1.07 12.36
C TRP A 64 1.17 0.34 13.53
N THR A 65 2.48 0.10 13.40
CA THR A 65 3.31 -0.47 14.46
C THR A 65 4.36 0.55 14.90
N GLY A 66 4.33 1.00 16.16
CA GLY A 66 5.13 2.12 16.66
C GLY A 66 6.62 1.87 16.91
N ASN A 67 7.28 0.91 16.24
CA ASN A 67 8.65 0.57 16.63
C ASN A 67 9.59 -0.04 15.57
N LEU A 68 9.15 -0.26 14.33
CA LEU A 68 9.98 -1.02 13.39
C LEU A 68 11.09 -0.17 12.76
N ALA A 69 10.79 1.06 12.32
CA ALA A 69 11.74 1.89 11.55
C ALA A 69 12.95 2.35 12.38
N ASN A 70 12.73 2.82 13.61
CA ASN A 70 13.81 3.26 14.50
C ASN A 70 14.71 2.09 14.92
N HIS A 71 14.10 0.94 15.24
CA HIS A 71 14.85 -0.28 15.56
C HIS A 71 15.69 -0.78 14.37
N LEU A 72 15.17 -0.65 13.13
CA LEU A 72 15.89 -1.01 11.90
C LEU A 72 17.08 -0.08 11.62
N GLN A 73 16.93 1.25 11.80
CA GLN A 73 18.02 2.22 11.59
C GLN A 73 19.16 2.04 12.60
N VAL A 74 18.83 1.91 13.89
CA VAL A 74 19.83 1.60 14.94
C VAL A 74 20.50 0.25 14.68
N SER A 75 19.80 -0.70 14.03
CA SER A 75 20.34 -2.01 13.66
C SER A 75 21.13 -2.07 12.35
N THR A 76 21.32 -0.96 11.63
CA THR A 76 22.16 -0.93 10.41
C THR A 76 23.61 -1.37 10.66
N ASN A 77 24.08 -1.24 11.91
CA ASN A 77 25.36 -1.74 12.40
C ASN A 77 25.25 -3.06 13.21
N ASN A 78 24.07 -3.69 13.28
CA ASN A 78 23.88 -4.94 14.01
C ASN A 78 24.08 -6.16 13.09
N PRO A 79 24.93 -7.13 13.47
CA PRO A 79 25.19 -8.32 12.65
C PRO A 79 24.05 -9.35 12.71
N LEU A 80 22.89 -9.00 13.26
CA LEU A 80 21.70 -9.87 13.37
C LEU A 80 20.86 -9.86 12.09
N PHE A 81 20.85 -8.76 11.35
CA PHE A 81 20.11 -8.64 10.10
C PHE A 81 21.08 -8.42 8.92
N PRO A 82 20.86 -9.06 7.77
CA PRO A 82 21.63 -8.75 6.56
C PRO A 82 21.43 -7.28 6.18
N ALA A 83 22.51 -6.55 5.88
CA ALA A 83 22.41 -5.15 5.45
C ALA A 83 21.49 -4.97 4.23
N ALA A 84 21.46 -5.97 3.34
CA ALA A 84 20.56 -6.01 2.19
C ALA A 84 19.07 -6.00 2.58
N PHE A 85 18.70 -6.65 3.69
CA PHE A 85 17.32 -6.67 4.18
C PHE A 85 16.89 -5.30 4.72
N LEU A 86 17.78 -4.63 5.45
CA LEU A 86 17.52 -3.30 6.01
C LEU A 86 17.35 -2.27 4.90
N GLU A 87 18.27 -2.26 3.93
CA GLU A 87 18.22 -1.40 2.76
C GLU A 87 16.92 -1.61 1.96
N GLU A 88 16.54 -2.87 1.72
CA GLU A 88 15.28 -3.17 1.02
C GLU A 88 14.04 -2.73 1.83
N THR A 89 14.10 -2.86 3.15
CA THR A 89 13.00 -2.41 4.02
C THR A 89 12.85 -0.88 3.96
N LEU A 90 13.97 -0.13 3.99
CA LEU A 90 13.95 1.33 3.82
C LEU A 90 13.43 1.73 2.43
N ARG A 91 13.81 1.00 1.37
CA ARG A 91 13.26 1.22 0.02
C ARG A 91 11.76 0.94 -0.02
N THR A 92 11.30 -0.13 0.61
CA THR A 92 9.87 -0.47 0.68
C THR A 92 9.08 0.62 1.42
N LEU A 93 9.67 1.21 2.47
CA LEU A 93 9.09 2.38 3.14
C LEU A 93 9.05 3.61 2.22
N ALA A 94 10.13 3.89 1.47
CA ALA A 94 10.17 4.98 0.50
C ALA A 94 9.18 4.80 -0.67
N LEU A 95 8.83 3.55 -0.99
CA LEU A 95 7.81 3.19 -1.98
C LEU A 95 6.41 3.54 -1.46
N LEU A 96 6.09 3.06 -0.26
CA LEU A 96 4.77 3.21 0.34
C LEU A 96 4.50 4.63 0.85
N PHE A 97 5.53 5.31 1.35
CA PHE A 97 5.48 6.63 1.98
C PHE A 97 6.46 7.60 1.29
N PRO A 98 6.22 7.98 0.03
CA PRO A 98 7.14 8.82 -0.72
C PRO A 98 7.24 10.22 -0.11
N GLN A 99 8.47 10.68 0.17
CA GLN A 99 8.73 12.01 0.74
C GLN A 99 8.23 13.16 -0.16
N ASN A 100 8.23 12.93 -1.48
CA ASN A 100 7.87 13.92 -2.49
C ASN A 100 6.35 14.05 -2.72
N ASP A 101 5.51 13.31 -1.98
CA ASP A 101 4.05 13.43 -2.10
C ASP A 101 3.42 14.16 -0.89
N PRO A 102 3.15 15.47 -0.99
CA PRO A 102 2.58 16.25 0.11
C PRO A 102 1.20 15.72 0.52
N LYS A 103 0.45 15.11 -0.41
CA LYS A 103 -0.88 14.55 -0.13
C LYS A 103 -0.81 13.32 0.75
N THR A 104 0.23 12.51 0.61
CA THR A 104 0.48 11.34 1.47
C THR A 104 0.95 11.79 2.84
N ARG A 105 1.83 12.80 2.93
CA ARG A 105 2.26 13.38 4.22
C ARG A 105 1.10 13.94 5.04
N HIS A 106 0.23 14.72 4.40
CA HIS A 106 -0.94 15.27 5.07
C HIS A 106 -1.90 14.17 5.54
N TRP A 107 -2.17 13.17 4.68
CA TRP A 107 -3.02 12.03 5.03
C TRP A 107 -2.47 11.25 6.24
N ILE A 108 -1.15 11.04 6.31
CA ILE A 108 -0.49 10.40 7.46
C ILE A 108 -0.73 11.20 8.74
N ALA A 109 -0.57 12.52 8.69
CA ALA A 109 -0.84 13.39 9.82
C ALA A 109 -2.32 13.38 10.26
N THR A 110 -3.26 13.08 9.34
CA THR A 110 -4.69 12.94 9.65
C THR A 110 -5.04 11.58 10.24
N VAL A 111 -4.41 10.50 9.76
CA VAL A 111 -4.76 9.12 10.13
C VAL A 111 -4.09 8.67 11.43
N LEU A 112 -2.96 9.25 11.80
CA LEU A 112 -2.28 8.89 13.05
C LEU A 112 -2.93 9.58 14.26
N PRO A 113 -3.42 8.82 15.26
CA PRO A 113 -3.79 9.38 16.56
C PRO A 113 -2.60 10.10 17.19
N THR A 114 -2.85 11.19 17.92
CA THR A 114 -1.80 12.03 18.52
C THR A 114 -0.81 11.26 19.40
N ASP A 115 -1.24 10.18 20.06
CA ASP A 115 -0.37 9.29 20.83
C ASP A 115 0.49 8.36 19.96
N THR A 116 -0.09 7.78 18.91
CA THR A 116 0.68 6.97 17.96
C THR A 116 1.62 7.83 17.15
N ALA A 117 1.24 9.07 16.79
CA ALA A 117 2.09 10.04 16.10
C ALA A 117 3.34 10.43 16.91
N LYS A 118 3.28 10.38 18.25
CA LYS A 118 4.47 10.53 19.12
C LYS A 118 5.39 9.31 19.06
N SER A 119 4.84 8.11 18.88
CA SER A 119 5.60 6.86 18.74
C SER A 119 6.04 6.56 17.30
N LEU A 120 5.35 7.13 16.31
CA LEU A 120 5.61 6.88 14.91
C LEU A 120 6.77 7.75 14.48
N ASP A 121 7.82 7.07 14.01
CA ASP A 121 9.09 7.70 13.74
C ASP A 121 8.97 8.75 12.61
N PRO A 122 9.27 10.04 12.87
CA PRO A 122 9.29 11.07 11.84
C PRO A 122 10.30 10.78 10.72
N MET A 123 11.22 9.81 10.91
CA MET A 123 12.11 9.29 9.86
C MET A 123 11.39 8.46 8.79
N MET A 124 10.20 7.88 9.06
CA MET A 124 9.48 7.10 8.03
C MET A 124 9.16 7.94 6.80
N LEU A 125 8.98 9.25 6.98
CA LEU A 125 8.75 10.22 5.89
C LEU A 125 10.04 10.75 5.26
N LYS A 126 11.21 10.42 5.83
CA LYS A 126 12.54 10.83 5.36
C LYS A 126 13.32 9.69 4.70
N CYS A 127 12.71 8.53 4.48
CA CYS A 127 13.32 7.43 3.71
C CYS A 127 13.53 7.76 2.21
N GLY A 128 13.18 8.97 1.76
CA GLY A 128 13.37 9.43 0.40
C GLY A 128 12.17 9.15 -0.52
N SER A 129 12.44 9.15 -1.82
CA SER A 129 11.46 8.80 -2.86
C SER A 129 12.15 7.98 -3.93
N LEU A 130 11.60 6.80 -4.23
CA LEU A 130 12.14 5.94 -5.28
C LEU A 130 11.88 6.53 -6.67
N ARG A 131 12.88 6.47 -7.54
CA ARG A 131 12.74 6.78 -8.97
C ARG A 131 12.03 5.61 -9.68
N SER A 132 11.48 5.84 -10.86
CA SER A 132 10.70 4.82 -11.59
C SER A 132 11.50 3.52 -11.87
N GLN A 133 12.82 3.62 -12.00
CA GLN A 133 13.70 2.46 -12.25
C GLN A 133 13.87 1.58 -11.00
N ASP A 134 13.84 2.17 -9.80
CA ASP A 134 14.01 1.47 -8.52
C ASP A 134 12.70 0.84 -8.03
N ARG A 135 11.58 1.13 -8.70
CA ARG A 135 10.25 0.55 -8.41
C ARG A 135 10.02 -0.78 -9.13
N ARG A 136 11.07 -1.35 -9.72
CA ARG A 136 11.01 -2.68 -10.33
C ARG A 136 10.91 -3.74 -9.24
N PHE A 137 10.03 -4.73 -9.43
CA PHE A 137 9.92 -5.85 -8.50
C PHE A 137 11.24 -6.61 -8.33
N GLY A 138 12.10 -6.61 -9.35
CA GLY A 138 13.42 -7.23 -9.28
C GLY A 138 14.38 -6.58 -8.27
N ALA A 139 14.13 -5.33 -7.85
CA ALA A 139 14.92 -4.63 -6.84
C ALA A 139 14.56 -5.03 -5.40
N PHE A 140 13.44 -5.74 -5.21
CA PHE A 140 12.98 -6.27 -3.94
C PHE A 140 13.19 -7.78 -3.95
N HIS A 141 14.06 -8.28 -3.07
CA HIS A 141 14.36 -9.69 -2.89
C HIS A 141 13.60 -10.28 -1.70
N PHE A 142 13.64 -9.61 -0.55
CA PHE A 142 13.03 -10.06 0.70
C PHE A 142 11.52 -9.79 0.78
N TRP A 143 11.07 -8.66 0.27
CA TRP A 143 9.67 -8.22 0.28
C TRP A 143 8.96 -8.51 -1.05
N HIS A 144 9.63 -9.18 -1.99
CA HIS A 144 9.14 -9.46 -3.34
C HIS A 144 7.73 -10.02 -3.35
N ASP A 145 7.56 -11.25 -2.85
CA ASP A 145 6.29 -11.98 -2.90
C ASP A 145 5.15 -11.20 -2.20
N ARG A 146 5.46 -10.52 -1.08
CA ARG A 146 4.50 -9.69 -0.36
C ARG A 146 4.07 -8.46 -1.16
N LEU A 147 5.01 -7.82 -1.86
CA LEU A 147 4.71 -6.71 -2.75
C LEU A 147 3.93 -7.17 -3.98
N VAL A 148 4.20 -8.37 -4.51
CA VAL A 148 3.43 -8.95 -5.62
C VAL A 148 1.98 -9.18 -5.19
N ILE A 149 1.76 -9.83 -4.05
CA ILE A 149 0.42 -10.06 -3.49
C ILE A 149 -0.29 -8.72 -3.24
N LEU A 150 0.40 -7.77 -2.61
CA LEU A 150 -0.17 -6.45 -2.32
C LEU A 150 -0.53 -5.68 -3.60
N LYS A 151 0.29 -5.79 -4.65
CA LYS A 151 0.01 -5.22 -5.97
C LYS A 151 -1.20 -5.87 -6.61
N GLN A 152 -1.30 -7.19 -6.57
CA GLN A 152 -2.43 -7.92 -7.12
C GLN A 152 -3.73 -7.51 -6.41
N VAL A 153 -3.75 -7.49 -5.08
CA VAL A 153 -4.93 -7.05 -4.30
C VAL A 153 -5.26 -5.59 -4.61
N PHE A 154 -4.25 -4.74 -4.79
CA PHE A 154 -4.46 -3.35 -5.18
C PHE A 154 -5.10 -3.23 -6.58
N ASP A 155 -4.62 -3.99 -7.56
CA ASP A 155 -5.13 -3.97 -8.94
C ASP A 155 -6.52 -4.59 -9.07
N ASP A 156 -6.79 -5.68 -8.34
CA ASP A 156 -8.07 -6.39 -8.34
C ASP A 156 -9.15 -5.64 -7.55
N ALA A 157 -8.76 -4.71 -6.68
CA ALA A 157 -9.70 -3.89 -5.92
C ALA A 157 -10.54 -3.01 -6.85
N LYS A 158 -11.83 -3.32 -6.94
CA LYS A 158 -12.82 -2.54 -7.70
C LYS A 158 -13.39 -1.41 -6.84
N PRO A 159 -13.54 -0.19 -7.38
CA PRO A 159 -14.18 0.91 -6.67
C PRO A 159 -15.65 0.58 -6.39
N GLN A 160 -16.00 0.44 -5.12
CA GLN A 160 -17.36 0.14 -4.66
C GLN A 160 -18.21 1.40 -4.45
N SER A 161 -17.59 2.58 -4.39
CA SER A 161 -18.29 3.85 -4.22
C SER A 161 -17.95 4.88 -5.30
N LEU A 162 -18.88 5.80 -5.56
CA LEU A 162 -18.68 6.91 -6.51
C LEU A 162 -17.50 7.81 -6.11
N SER A 163 -17.28 7.98 -4.80
CA SER A 163 -16.12 8.72 -4.31
C SER A 163 -14.82 7.98 -4.61
N GLN A 164 -14.78 6.65 -4.47
CA GLN A 164 -13.62 5.84 -4.88
C GLN A 164 -13.35 5.97 -6.39
N TRP A 165 -14.39 5.91 -7.23
CA TRP A 165 -14.29 6.16 -8.68
C TRP A 165 -13.71 7.53 -9.02
N TRP A 166 -14.04 8.56 -8.25
CA TRP A 166 -13.49 9.89 -8.44
C TRP A 166 -11.97 9.94 -8.22
N TRP A 167 -11.46 9.22 -7.21
CA TRP A 167 -10.03 9.19 -6.87
C TRP A 167 -9.24 8.12 -7.61
N ASP A 168 -9.91 7.12 -8.19
CA ASP A 168 -9.29 6.09 -8.98
C ASP A 168 -8.84 6.65 -10.33
N ARG A 169 -7.52 6.88 -10.45
CA ARG A 169 -6.85 7.33 -11.68
C ARG A 169 -6.00 6.23 -12.31
N ARG A 170 -6.12 4.97 -11.86
CA ARG A 170 -5.28 3.84 -12.31
C ARG A 170 -5.48 3.52 -13.79
N ASN A 171 -6.70 3.67 -14.29
CA ASN A 171 -7.03 3.52 -15.69
C ASN A 171 -7.78 4.76 -16.18
N SER A 172 -7.04 5.69 -16.79
CA SER A 172 -7.60 6.94 -17.32
C SER A 172 -8.74 6.66 -18.30
N VAL A 173 -8.64 5.62 -19.13
CA VAL A 173 -9.66 5.25 -20.12
C VAL A 173 -10.95 4.83 -19.42
N GLN A 174 -10.89 3.91 -18.45
CA GLN A 174 -12.08 3.47 -17.71
C GLN A 174 -12.75 4.62 -16.96
N TRP A 175 -11.95 5.54 -16.39
CA TRP A 175 -12.45 6.73 -15.73
C TRP A 175 -13.27 7.61 -16.68
N TYR A 176 -12.77 7.88 -17.90
CA TYR A 176 -13.53 8.64 -18.90
C TYR A 176 -14.80 7.92 -19.32
N THR A 177 -14.74 6.60 -19.60
CA THR A 177 -15.91 5.82 -20.01
C THR A 177 -17.03 5.90 -18.96
N PHE A 178 -16.69 5.80 -17.68
CA PHE A 178 -17.66 5.92 -16.59
C PHE A 178 -18.32 7.30 -16.54
N TRP A 179 -17.54 8.39 -16.57
CA TRP A 179 -18.10 9.75 -16.49
C TRP A 179 -18.86 10.17 -17.74
N VAL A 180 -18.45 9.71 -18.93
CA VAL A 180 -19.22 9.90 -20.16
C VAL A 180 -20.57 9.18 -20.06
N ALA A 181 -20.59 7.92 -19.61
CA ALA A 181 -21.83 7.17 -19.43
C ALA A 181 -22.77 7.85 -18.40
N ALA A 182 -22.22 8.32 -17.28
CA ALA A 182 -22.97 9.05 -16.26
C ALA A 182 -23.60 10.35 -16.81
N LEU A 183 -22.84 11.11 -17.61
CA LEU A 183 -23.31 12.34 -18.24
C LEU A 183 -24.40 12.07 -19.29
N VAL A 184 -24.22 11.04 -20.14
CA VAL A 184 -25.25 10.61 -21.10
C VAL A 184 -26.53 10.21 -20.37
N PHE A 185 -26.43 9.42 -19.30
CA PHE A 185 -27.58 9.00 -18.50
C PHE A 185 -28.32 10.20 -17.88
N LEU A 186 -27.58 11.17 -17.34
CA LEU A 186 -28.15 12.39 -16.76
C LEU A 186 -28.89 13.22 -17.82
N PHE A 187 -28.32 13.34 -19.02
CA PHE A 187 -29.00 13.99 -20.14
C PHE A 187 -30.24 13.22 -20.60
N THR A 188 -30.20 11.89 -20.68
CA THR A 188 -31.37 11.08 -21.02
C THR A 188 -32.53 11.32 -20.05
N ILE A 189 -32.26 11.35 -18.75
CA ILE A 189 -33.28 11.66 -17.75
C ILE A 189 -33.80 13.09 -17.92
N PHE A 190 -32.90 14.06 -18.08
CA PHE A 190 -33.29 15.47 -18.23
C PHE A 190 -34.22 15.68 -19.44
N PHE A 191 -33.84 15.16 -20.62
CA PHE A 191 -34.68 15.26 -21.81
C PHE A 191 -35.99 14.49 -21.65
N GLY A 192 -35.99 13.33 -20.99
CA GLY A 192 -37.22 12.59 -20.69
C GLY A 192 -38.18 13.37 -19.79
N VAL A 193 -37.66 14.10 -18.79
CA VAL A 193 -38.47 14.95 -17.92
C VAL A 193 -39.04 16.15 -18.67
N VAL A 194 -38.23 16.84 -19.48
CA VAL A 194 -38.68 17.98 -20.29
C VAL A 194 -39.80 17.57 -21.24
N GLN A 195 -39.61 16.45 -21.95
CA GLN A 195 -40.63 15.90 -22.85
C GLN A 195 -41.92 15.50 -22.12
N SER A 196 -41.82 15.00 -20.88
CA SER A 196 -42.99 14.66 -20.07
C SER A 196 -43.78 15.89 -19.61
N ILE A 197 -43.13 17.05 -19.46
CA ILE A 197 -43.79 18.31 -19.07
C ILE A 197 -44.44 18.96 -20.28
N GLU A 198 -43.79 18.90 -21.45
CA GLU A 198 -44.31 19.46 -22.71
C GLU A 198 -45.43 18.59 -23.32
N GLY A 199 -45.51 17.30 -22.98
CA GLY A 199 -46.56 16.41 -23.45
C GLY A 199 -47.91 16.52 -22.74
N ASP A 200 -48.01 17.30 -21.65
CA ASP A 200 -49.21 17.48 -20.82
C ASP A 200 -49.85 18.89 -20.97
N LEU A 201 -49.36 19.70 -21.93
CA LEU A 201 -49.90 20.99 -22.38
C LEU A 201 -50.37 20.92 -23.83
#